data_AF-A0A6M3IRZ4-F1
#
_entry.id   AF-A0A6M3IRZ4-F1
#
_cell.length_a   1.000
_cell.length_b   1.000
_cell.length_c   1.000
_cell.angle_alpha   90.00
_cell.angle_beta   90.00
_cell.angle_gamma   90.00
#
_symmetry.space_group_name_H-M   'P 1'
#
loop_
_entity.id
_entity.type
_entity.pdbx_description
1 polymer ?
#
loop_
_entity_poly.entity_id
_entity_poly.type
_entity_poly.pdbx_seq_one_letter_code
_entity_poly.pdbx_strand_id
1 'polypeptide(L)'
;MAECRWTGATNGKFLTENGNWSGNAPVTGDTVVVPADATQDIDDELNASAVDLEGFTVEEGCTITIGTTSADLQISLKNVTYFDANLGGTGRTFLDVDDYDQINITAAAASPGAGQYGLTLVGTHDADDTSNRGTINVYADTNQSIGIGAELGTDMEVNKLVVVGGDVTVGSSVTEYDDAAAPDIEIYGGDVTTKCPVGTVTKNAGNWTHESGAATAYYGQAGTTYYNSSGTLTNGYGSGNDLFTMEDNIDGATISNYQLKRGGGFRDPYKKATLTNGIDLDRCKIEDVTLDLGNHITVTPSAV
;
A
#
# COMPACT_ATOMS: atom_id res chain seq x y z
N MET A 1 -4.66 -24.63 15.35
CA MET A 1 -5.61 -24.40 14.25
C MET A 1 -7.01 -24.81 14.62
N ALA A 2 -7.51 -24.12 15.64
CA ALA A 2 -8.93 -23.89 15.80
C ALA A 2 -9.30 -22.57 15.12
N GLU A 3 -10.59 -22.42 14.82
CA GLU A 3 -11.20 -21.13 14.52
C GLU A 3 -11.72 -20.55 15.84
N CYS A 4 -11.19 -19.39 16.25
CA CYS A 4 -11.62 -18.66 17.44
C CYS A 4 -12.58 -17.56 17.03
N ARG A 5 -13.87 -17.71 17.38
CA ARG A 5 -14.89 -16.70 17.05
C ARG A 5 -15.12 -15.74 18.20
N TRP A 6 -15.00 -14.44 17.94
CA TRP A 6 -15.27 -13.38 18.91
C TRP A 6 -16.76 -13.34 19.25
N THR A 7 -17.07 -13.36 20.54
CA THR A 7 -18.42 -13.15 21.07
C THR A 7 -18.53 -11.80 21.76
N GLY A 8 -17.41 -11.27 22.28
CA GLY A 8 -17.36 -10.00 23.02
C GLY A 8 -18.34 -9.94 24.20
N ALA A 9 -18.65 -11.09 24.80
CA ALA A 9 -19.74 -11.19 25.78
C ALA A 9 -19.46 -10.47 27.11
N THR A 10 -18.19 -10.22 27.43
CA THR A 10 -17.77 -9.66 28.72
C THR A 10 -17.22 -8.24 28.58
N ASN A 11 -16.24 -8.02 27.69
CA ASN A 11 -15.52 -6.75 27.52
C ASN A 11 -14.71 -6.78 26.20
N GLY A 12 -13.89 -5.76 25.94
CA GLY A 12 -13.04 -5.67 24.74
C GLY A 12 -11.66 -6.32 24.83
N LYS A 13 -11.40 -7.17 25.83
CA LYS A 13 -10.10 -7.82 26.01
C LYS A 13 -9.90 -8.95 25.01
N PHE A 14 -8.80 -8.87 24.24
CA PHE A 14 -8.49 -9.85 23.21
C PHE A 14 -7.98 -11.20 23.78
N LEU A 15 -6.96 -11.19 24.65
CA LEU A 15 -6.23 -12.43 25.01
C LEU A 15 -6.62 -13.13 26.32
N THR A 16 -6.95 -12.40 27.39
CA THR A 16 -7.07 -13.07 28.71
C THR A 16 -8.49 -13.46 29.09
N GLU A 17 -9.50 -12.96 28.37
CA GLU A 17 -10.90 -13.17 28.69
C GLU A 17 -11.51 -14.25 27.78
N ASN A 18 -11.40 -15.52 28.21
CA ASN A 18 -12.02 -16.65 27.49
C ASN A 18 -13.53 -16.47 27.27
N GLY A 19 -14.21 -15.70 28.12
CA GLY A 19 -15.64 -15.41 27.96
C GLY A 19 -15.98 -14.63 26.68
N ASN A 20 -15.01 -13.94 26.07
CA ASN A 20 -15.19 -13.21 24.81
C ASN A 20 -15.04 -14.08 23.57
N TRP A 21 -14.86 -15.40 23.71
CA TRP A 21 -14.61 -16.31 22.60
C TRP A 21 -15.60 -17.48 22.63
N SER A 22 -15.89 -18.07 21.47
CA SER A 22 -16.69 -19.30 21.37
C SER A 22 -16.00 -20.55 21.96
N GLY A 23 -14.92 -20.36 22.71
CA GLY A 23 -14.00 -21.35 23.25
C GLY A 23 -12.97 -20.69 24.16
N ASN A 24 -11.69 -20.96 23.94
CA ASN A 24 -10.60 -20.23 24.60
C ASN A 24 -10.16 -19.05 23.72
N ALA A 25 -9.46 -18.10 24.32
CA ALA A 25 -8.77 -17.05 23.57
C ALA A 25 -7.78 -17.64 22.54
N PRO A 26 -7.53 -16.93 21.43
CA PRO A 26 -6.63 -17.38 20.36
C PRO A 26 -5.23 -17.70 20.88
N VAL A 27 -4.64 -18.77 20.35
CA VAL A 27 -3.24 -19.13 20.56
C VAL A 27 -2.50 -19.28 19.23
N THR A 28 -1.17 -19.44 19.27
CA THR A 28 -0.35 -19.64 18.06
C THR A 28 -0.92 -20.74 17.17
N GLY A 29 -1.04 -20.44 15.88
CA GLY A 29 -1.58 -21.33 14.85
C GLY A 29 -3.10 -21.34 14.75
N ASP A 30 -3.81 -20.44 15.43
CA ASP A 30 -5.25 -20.29 15.29
C ASP A 30 -5.61 -19.19 14.29
N THR A 31 -6.87 -19.21 13.86
CA THR A 31 -7.49 -18.17 13.04
C THR A 31 -8.55 -17.44 13.85
N VAL A 32 -8.62 -16.12 13.70
CA VAL A 32 -9.60 -15.28 14.40
C VAL A 32 -10.73 -14.92 13.45
N VAL A 33 -11.96 -15.02 13.93
CA VAL A 33 -13.15 -14.56 13.21
C VAL A 33 -13.95 -13.63 14.11
N VAL A 34 -14.20 -12.42 13.64
CA VAL A 34 -15.11 -11.45 14.24
C VAL A 34 -16.44 -11.47 13.47
N PRO A 35 -17.51 -12.02 14.06
CA PRO A 35 -18.78 -12.18 13.37
C PRO A 35 -19.47 -10.86 13.04
N ALA A 36 -20.36 -10.88 12.04
CA ALA A 36 -21.11 -9.70 11.60
C ALA A 36 -22.01 -9.10 12.71
N ASP A 37 -22.46 -9.92 13.65
CA ASP A 37 -23.31 -9.52 14.77
C ASP A 37 -22.54 -9.17 16.06
N ALA A 38 -21.20 -9.14 16.01
CA ALA A 38 -20.40 -8.65 17.12
C ALA A 38 -20.76 -7.19 17.44
N THR A 39 -20.95 -6.90 18.73
CA THR A 39 -21.33 -5.55 19.20
C THR A 39 -20.28 -4.90 20.10
N GLN A 40 -19.26 -5.65 20.50
CA GLN A 40 -18.23 -5.22 21.44
C GLN A 40 -16.91 -5.07 20.69
N ASP A 41 -16.34 -3.87 20.75
CA ASP A 41 -15.02 -3.54 20.20
C ASP A 41 -13.93 -4.40 20.85
N ILE A 42 -12.86 -4.66 20.08
CA ILE A 42 -11.61 -5.25 20.56
C ILE A 42 -10.67 -4.07 20.81
N ASP A 43 -10.66 -3.53 22.02
CA ASP A 43 -9.98 -2.27 22.38
C ASP A 43 -9.15 -2.35 23.67
N ASP A 44 -9.01 -3.53 24.27
CA ASP A 44 -8.21 -3.78 25.47
C ASP A 44 -7.33 -5.02 25.31
N GLU A 45 -6.21 -5.06 26.04
CA GLU A 45 -5.20 -6.12 25.97
C GLU A 45 -4.73 -6.41 24.54
N LEU A 46 -4.49 -5.33 23.80
CA LEU A 46 -4.15 -5.35 22.38
C LEU A 46 -2.72 -5.84 22.08
N ASN A 47 -1.88 -6.03 23.10
CA ASN A 47 -0.57 -6.63 22.89
C ASN A 47 -0.68 -8.16 22.86
N ALA A 48 -0.82 -8.71 21.66
CA ALA A 48 -0.81 -10.14 21.38
C ALA A 48 0.43 -10.58 20.58
N SER A 49 1.55 -9.86 20.72
CA SER A 49 2.85 -10.15 20.07
C SER A 49 3.44 -11.54 20.39
N ALA A 50 2.92 -12.26 21.40
CA ALA A 50 3.34 -13.63 21.71
C ALA A 50 2.52 -14.71 20.96
N VAL A 51 1.53 -14.30 20.17
CA VAL A 51 0.58 -15.19 19.48
C VAL A 51 0.79 -15.06 17.98
N ASP A 52 1.25 -16.14 17.35
CA ASP A 52 1.38 -16.19 15.89
C ASP A 52 0.05 -16.63 15.25
N LEU A 53 -0.76 -15.68 14.80
CA LEU A 53 -2.05 -15.98 14.16
C LEU A 53 -1.86 -16.33 12.68
N GLU A 54 -2.58 -17.33 12.19
CA GLU A 54 -2.54 -17.70 10.76
C GLU A 54 -3.48 -16.85 9.90
N GLY A 55 -4.50 -16.24 10.50
CA GLY A 55 -5.43 -15.40 9.78
C GLY A 55 -6.38 -14.64 10.69
N PHE A 56 -6.91 -13.55 10.14
CA PHE A 56 -7.84 -12.67 10.84
C PHE A 56 -8.96 -12.26 9.89
N THR A 57 -10.19 -12.65 10.24
CA THR A 57 -11.39 -12.35 9.47
C THR A 57 -12.35 -11.47 10.28
N VAL A 58 -12.84 -10.40 9.67
CA VAL A 58 -13.97 -9.59 10.12
C VAL A 58 -15.07 -9.77 9.09
N GLU A 59 -16.18 -10.37 9.50
CA GLU A 59 -17.28 -10.66 8.57
C GLU A 59 -17.96 -9.38 8.07
N GLU A 60 -18.46 -9.44 6.84
CA GLU A 60 -19.17 -8.34 6.21
C GLU A 60 -20.34 -7.85 7.07
N GLY A 61 -20.42 -6.53 7.25
CA GLY A 61 -21.46 -5.89 8.08
C GLY A 61 -21.10 -5.76 9.55
N CYS A 62 -19.99 -6.35 10.02
CA CYS A 62 -19.50 -6.10 11.39
C CYS A 62 -19.11 -4.63 11.57
N THR A 63 -19.63 -3.98 12.61
CA THR A 63 -19.43 -2.54 12.83
C THR A 63 -18.39 -2.21 13.90
N ILE A 64 -17.85 -3.22 14.59
CA ILE A 64 -16.95 -2.99 15.73
C ILE A 64 -15.62 -2.42 15.27
N THR A 65 -14.95 -1.72 16.17
CA THR A 65 -13.55 -1.29 15.99
C THR A 65 -12.62 -2.34 16.58
N ILE A 66 -11.49 -2.57 15.92
CA ILE A 66 -10.41 -3.46 16.38
C ILE A 66 -9.15 -2.63 16.49
N GLY A 67 -8.61 -2.54 17.70
CA GLY A 67 -7.57 -1.58 18.07
C GLY A 67 -8.11 -0.15 18.11
N THR A 68 -7.20 0.83 18.17
CA THR A 68 -7.50 2.26 18.25
C THR A 68 -6.40 3.06 17.56
N THR A 69 -6.63 4.34 17.28
CA THR A 69 -5.59 5.25 16.75
C THR A 69 -4.39 5.46 17.69
N SER A 70 -4.45 4.99 18.94
CA SER A 70 -3.39 5.14 19.94
C SER A 70 -2.79 3.80 20.39
N ALA A 71 -3.36 2.69 19.93
CA ALA A 71 -2.96 1.34 20.29
C ALA A 71 -3.56 0.39 19.26
N ASP A 72 -2.71 -0.15 18.40
CA ASP A 72 -3.08 -1.17 17.41
C ASP A 72 -3.20 -2.54 18.08
N LEU A 73 -3.94 -3.46 17.47
CA LEU A 73 -3.89 -4.87 17.85
C LEU A 73 -2.57 -5.45 17.33
N GLN A 74 -1.63 -5.67 18.26
CA GLN A 74 -0.31 -6.21 17.96
C GLN A 74 -0.36 -7.72 17.90
N ILE A 75 0.08 -8.31 16.79
CA ILE A 75 0.20 -9.76 16.59
C ILE A 75 1.57 -10.08 15.99
N SER A 76 2.15 -11.22 16.35
CA SER A 76 3.35 -11.69 15.66
C SER A 76 2.96 -12.60 14.51
N LEU A 77 3.79 -12.64 13.47
CA LEU A 77 3.68 -13.55 12.34
C LEU A 77 4.98 -14.34 12.13
N LYS A 78 5.86 -14.40 13.15
CA LYS A 78 7.20 -14.99 13.06
C LYS A 78 7.23 -16.40 12.48
N ASN A 79 6.26 -17.21 12.87
CA ASN A 79 6.15 -18.61 12.44
C ASN A 79 5.08 -18.83 11.35
N VAL A 80 4.63 -17.75 10.70
CA VAL A 80 3.52 -17.76 9.74
C VAL A 80 4.03 -17.32 8.38
N THR A 81 4.00 -18.24 7.40
CA THR A 81 4.45 -17.93 6.04
C THR A 81 3.47 -17.04 5.28
N TYR A 82 2.17 -17.19 5.54
CA TYR A 82 1.12 -16.41 4.90
C TYR A 82 0.08 -16.04 5.94
N PHE A 83 -0.14 -14.74 6.14
CA PHE A 83 -1.21 -14.24 6.98
C PHE A 83 -2.35 -13.71 6.10
N ASP A 84 -3.51 -14.35 6.21
CA ASP A 84 -4.70 -13.93 5.47
C ASP A 84 -5.54 -12.96 6.32
N ALA A 85 -5.62 -11.71 5.86
CA ALA A 85 -6.45 -10.65 6.45
C ALA A 85 -7.68 -10.41 5.56
N ASN A 86 -8.86 -10.80 6.06
CA ASN A 86 -10.14 -10.51 5.42
C ASN A 86 -10.96 -9.59 6.32
N LEU A 87 -10.84 -8.29 6.15
CA LEU A 87 -11.38 -7.31 7.09
C LEU A 87 -12.62 -6.62 6.51
N GLY A 88 -13.59 -7.42 6.06
CA GLY A 88 -14.77 -6.98 5.31
C GLY A 88 -15.84 -6.23 6.11
N GLY A 89 -15.61 -5.92 7.38
CA GLY A 89 -16.51 -5.12 8.20
C GLY A 89 -16.69 -3.68 7.71
N THR A 90 -17.54 -2.91 8.38
CA THR A 90 -17.68 -1.46 8.19
C THR A 90 -17.02 -0.65 9.31
N GLY A 91 -16.59 -1.32 10.38
CA GLY A 91 -15.77 -0.72 11.43
C GLY A 91 -14.33 -0.49 10.96
N ARG A 92 -13.49 0.04 11.85
CA ARG A 92 -12.06 0.27 11.57
C ARG A 92 -11.22 -0.84 12.19
N THR A 93 -10.12 -1.17 11.53
CA THR A 93 -9.17 -2.16 12.02
C THR A 93 -7.77 -1.58 12.02
N PHE A 94 -7.11 -1.67 13.17
CA PHE A 94 -5.75 -1.22 13.43
C PHE A 94 -4.92 -2.44 13.79
N LEU A 95 -4.01 -2.86 12.90
CA LEU A 95 -3.15 -4.02 13.09
C LEU A 95 -1.69 -3.60 13.08
N ASP A 96 -0.97 -4.10 14.07
CA ASP A 96 0.48 -4.03 14.16
C ASP A 96 1.02 -5.46 14.02
N VAL A 97 1.75 -5.72 12.94
CA VAL A 97 2.18 -7.06 12.54
C VAL A 97 3.70 -7.14 12.51
N ASP A 98 4.26 -7.93 13.40
CA ASP A 98 5.72 -8.11 13.50
C ASP A 98 6.18 -9.42 12.87
N ASP A 99 7.43 -9.44 12.38
CA ASP A 99 8.13 -10.61 11.86
C ASP A 99 7.40 -11.32 10.70
N TYR A 100 6.72 -10.57 9.84
CA TYR A 100 5.87 -11.15 8.80
C TYR A 100 6.61 -11.48 7.50
N ASP A 101 6.19 -12.56 6.84
CA ASP A 101 6.73 -12.98 5.55
C ASP A 101 5.90 -12.40 4.41
N GLN A 102 4.61 -12.73 4.46
CA GLN A 102 3.63 -12.31 3.49
C GLN A 102 2.28 -12.06 4.16
N ILE A 103 1.68 -10.92 3.84
CA ILE A 103 0.32 -10.56 4.25
C ILE A 103 -0.56 -10.51 3.01
N ASN A 104 -1.71 -11.16 3.05
CA ASN A 104 -2.72 -11.11 2.00
C ASN A 104 -3.96 -10.37 2.53
N ILE A 105 -4.16 -9.14 2.07
CA ILE A 105 -5.36 -8.36 2.39
C ILE A 105 -6.38 -8.62 1.29
N THR A 106 -7.45 -9.35 1.63
CA THR A 106 -8.52 -9.71 0.67
C THR A 106 -9.74 -8.82 0.79
N ALA A 107 -9.91 -8.14 1.93
CA ALA A 107 -10.95 -7.15 2.13
C ALA A 107 -10.52 -6.14 3.20
N ALA A 108 -11.05 -4.92 3.11
CA ALA A 108 -10.99 -3.90 4.15
C ALA A 108 -12.29 -3.10 4.16
N ALA A 109 -12.56 -2.38 5.24
CA ALA A 109 -13.66 -1.44 5.27
C ALA A 109 -13.42 -0.26 4.31
N ALA A 110 -14.51 0.42 3.94
CA ALA A 110 -14.40 1.69 3.22
C ALA A 110 -13.77 2.78 4.10
N SER A 111 -13.22 3.83 3.48
CA SER A 111 -12.71 4.98 4.23
C SER A 111 -13.83 5.63 5.06
N PRO A 112 -13.67 5.79 6.39
CA PRO A 112 -14.66 6.46 7.23
C PRO A 112 -14.60 7.99 7.12
N GLY A 113 -13.55 8.53 6.50
CA GLY A 113 -13.34 9.97 6.35
C GLY A 113 -11.95 10.32 5.79
N ALA A 114 -11.76 11.59 5.45
CA ALA A 114 -10.49 12.05 4.89
C ALA A 114 -9.31 11.75 5.83
N GLY A 115 -8.27 11.11 5.30
CA GLY A 115 -7.09 10.71 6.06
C GLY A 115 -7.31 9.54 7.03
N GLN A 116 -8.45 8.86 6.94
CA GLN A 116 -8.75 7.66 7.70
C GLN A 116 -8.95 6.48 6.77
N TYR A 117 -8.55 5.30 7.24
CA TYR A 117 -8.58 4.06 6.49
C TYR A 117 -9.48 3.04 7.17
N GLY A 118 -10.03 2.12 6.39
CA GLY A 118 -10.76 0.98 6.92
C GLY A 118 -9.82 0.00 7.63
N LEU A 119 -8.66 -0.25 7.02
CA LEU A 119 -7.52 -0.92 7.62
C LEU A 119 -6.35 0.07 7.77
N THR A 120 -5.83 0.22 8.98
CA THR A 120 -4.49 0.77 9.24
C THR A 120 -3.57 -0.39 9.59
N LEU A 121 -2.53 -0.59 8.79
CA LEU A 121 -1.51 -1.62 8.97
C LEU A 121 -0.16 -0.96 9.29
N VAL A 122 0.45 -1.39 10.38
CA VAL A 122 1.79 -0.99 10.83
C VAL A 122 2.57 -2.24 11.20
N GLY A 123 3.88 -2.11 11.45
CA GLY A 123 4.70 -3.20 11.96
C GLY A 123 6.04 -3.36 11.29
N THR A 124 6.82 -4.33 11.76
CA THR A 124 8.21 -4.56 11.33
C THR A 124 8.39 -5.92 10.68
N HIS A 125 9.42 -6.05 9.86
CA HIS A 125 9.81 -7.30 9.23
C HIS A 125 11.07 -7.86 9.93
N ASP A 126 11.15 -9.18 10.17
CA ASP A 126 12.28 -9.79 10.88
C ASP A 126 13.59 -9.57 10.10
N ALA A 127 14.51 -8.85 10.74
CA ALA A 127 15.79 -8.46 10.20
C ALA A 127 16.70 -9.61 9.75
N ASP A 128 16.52 -10.79 10.34
CA ASP A 128 17.46 -11.90 10.17
C ASP A 128 17.12 -12.81 8.97
N ASP A 129 16.04 -12.53 8.22
CA ASP A 129 15.60 -13.40 7.13
C ASP A 129 15.70 -12.77 5.73
N THR A 130 16.55 -13.38 4.90
CA THR A 130 16.95 -12.89 3.58
C THR A 130 16.11 -13.43 2.42
N SER A 131 14.99 -14.10 2.70
CA SER A 131 14.24 -14.87 1.69
C SER A 131 12.86 -14.29 1.31
N ASN A 132 12.82 -13.19 0.55
CA ASN A 132 11.59 -12.68 -0.11
C ASN A 132 10.42 -12.36 0.84
N ARG A 133 10.76 -12.05 2.10
CA ARG A 133 9.83 -11.69 3.17
C ARG A 133 9.57 -10.18 3.18
N GLY A 134 8.57 -9.74 3.94
CA GLY A 134 8.08 -8.36 3.93
C GLY A 134 7.18 -8.03 2.71
N THR A 135 6.47 -9.02 2.15
CA THR A 135 5.56 -8.79 1.03
C THR A 135 4.13 -8.54 1.50
N ILE A 136 3.48 -7.49 1.00
CA ILE A 136 2.05 -7.23 1.23
C ILE A 136 1.32 -7.36 -0.11
N ASN A 137 0.30 -8.21 -0.18
CA ASN A 137 -0.58 -8.33 -1.33
C ASN A 137 -1.97 -7.79 -1.00
N VAL A 138 -2.47 -6.87 -1.81
CA VAL A 138 -3.79 -6.25 -1.65
C VAL A 138 -4.70 -6.69 -2.81
N TYR A 139 -5.71 -7.47 -2.47
CA TYR A 139 -6.76 -7.98 -3.38
C TYR A 139 -8.13 -7.36 -3.09
N ALA A 140 -8.15 -6.24 -2.36
CA ALA A 140 -9.35 -5.56 -1.92
C ALA A 140 -10.19 -5.03 -3.10
N ASP A 141 -11.51 -4.94 -2.89
CA ASP A 141 -12.45 -4.39 -3.85
C ASP A 141 -12.33 -2.85 -3.96
N THR A 142 -12.89 -2.28 -5.03
CA THR A 142 -12.94 -0.82 -5.20
C THR A 142 -13.65 -0.14 -4.02
N ASN A 143 -13.13 0.99 -3.55
CA ASN A 143 -13.57 1.78 -2.39
C ASN A 143 -13.24 1.19 -1.01
N GLN A 144 -12.57 0.04 -0.93
CA GLN A 144 -11.99 -0.44 0.32
C GLN A 144 -10.68 0.28 0.57
N SER A 145 -10.47 0.80 1.78
CA SER A 145 -9.40 1.74 2.07
C SER A 145 -8.37 1.15 3.01
N ILE A 146 -7.10 1.11 2.57
CA ILE A 146 -5.97 0.53 3.29
C ILE A 146 -4.88 1.60 3.47
N GLY A 147 -4.49 1.85 4.71
CA GLY A 147 -3.34 2.66 5.07
C GLY A 147 -2.19 1.77 5.55
N ILE A 148 -1.07 1.79 4.84
CA ILE A 148 0.17 1.07 5.20
C ILE A 148 1.14 2.10 5.77
N GLY A 149 1.37 2.07 7.08
CA GLY A 149 2.14 3.10 7.81
C GLY A 149 1.62 4.52 7.56
N ALA A 150 0.35 4.68 7.19
CA ALA A 150 -0.18 5.89 6.57
C ALA A 150 -0.69 6.95 7.56
N GLU A 151 -0.82 6.61 8.84
CA GLU A 151 -1.17 7.56 9.89
C GLU A 151 0.08 8.31 10.37
N LEU A 152 -0.11 9.44 11.03
CA LEU A 152 1.01 10.26 11.49
C LEU A 152 1.72 9.57 12.66
N GLY A 153 3.03 9.37 12.52
CA GLY A 153 3.85 8.76 13.58
C GLY A 153 3.79 7.24 13.62
N THR A 154 3.19 6.61 12.61
CA THR A 154 3.26 5.16 12.40
C THR A 154 4.37 4.83 11.41
N ASP A 155 5.10 3.75 11.69
CA ASP A 155 6.16 3.24 10.82
C ASP A 155 5.76 1.85 10.30
N MET A 156 6.26 1.49 9.11
CA MET A 156 6.04 0.17 8.53
C MET A 156 7.26 -0.21 7.68
N GLU A 157 7.77 -1.41 7.88
CA GLU A 157 8.77 -1.97 6.96
C GLU A 157 8.07 -2.82 5.90
N VAL A 158 8.31 -2.54 4.62
CA VAL A 158 7.77 -3.28 3.48
C VAL A 158 8.87 -3.45 2.45
N ASN A 159 9.13 -4.69 2.05
CA ASN A 159 10.04 -4.97 0.94
C ASN A 159 9.31 -4.78 -0.40
N LYS A 160 8.14 -5.42 -0.52
CA LYS A 160 7.35 -5.40 -1.75
C LYS A 160 5.86 -5.23 -1.46
N LEU A 161 5.24 -4.27 -2.12
CA LEU A 161 3.79 -4.09 -2.12
C LEU A 161 3.21 -4.48 -3.48
N VAL A 162 2.23 -5.39 -3.49
CA VAL A 162 1.50 -5.80 -4.68
C VAL A 162 0.05 -5.38 -4.52
N VAL A 163 -0.47 -4.54 -5.42
CA VAL A 163 -1.84 -4.03 -5.39
C VAL A 163 -2.60 -4.49 -6.62
N VAL A 164 -3.68 -5.23 -6.42
CA VAL A 164 -4.60 -5.68 -7.47
C VAL A 164 -5.89 -4.86 -7.45
N GLY A 165 -6.27 -4.31 -6.30
CA GLY A 165 -7.44 -3.46 -6.13
C GLY A 165 -7.41 -2.67 -4.81
N GLY A 166 -8.48 -1.94 -4.51
CA GLY A 166 -8.61 -1.07 -3.34
C GLY A 166 -7.96 0.31 -3.49
N ASP A 167 -8.16 1.12 -2.46
CA ASP A 167 -7.61 2.47 -2.30
C ASP A 167 -6.48 2.40 -1.26
N VAL A 168 -5.24 2.28 -1.74
CA VAL A 168 -4.06 2.03 -0.89
C VAL A 168 -3.27 3.30 -0.69
N THR A 169 -3.01 3.69 0.56
CA THR A 169 -2.08 4.77 0.90
C THR A 169 -0.88 4.21 1.63
N VAL A 170 0.32 4.50 1.13
CA VAL A 170 1.61 4.17 1.75
C VAL A 170 2.16 5.45 2.40
N GLY A 171 2.37 5.42 3.71
CA GLY A 171 2.78 6.56 4.50
C GLY A 171 4.22 7.01 4.28
N SER A 172 4.60 8.12 4.92
CA SER A 172 5.92 8.73 4.73
C SER A 172 7.06 8.01 5.43
N SER A 173 6.75 7.24 6.47
CA SER A 173 7.73 6.46 7.23
C SER A 173 7.87 5.02 6.73
N VAL A 174 7.27 4.68 5.58
CA VAL A 174 7.42 3.33 5.03
C VAL A 174 8.79 3.18 4.39
N THR A 175 9.54 2.18 4.84
CA THR A 175 10.89 1.86 4.38
C THR A 175 10.97 0.39 3.97
N GLU A 176 11.98 0.04 3.18
CA GLU A 176 12.46 -1.34 3.15
C GLU A 176 13.35 -1.53 4.39
N TYR A 177 13.33 -2.76 4.92
CA TYR A 177 14.20 -3.32 5.96
C TYR A 177 15.43 -2.47 6.38
N ASP A 178 15.61 -2.29 7.70
CA ASP A 178 16.75 -1.56 8.31
C ASP A 178 16.81 -0.07 7.90
N ASP A 179 15.66 0.48 7.49
CA ASP A 179 15.50 1.87 7.02
C ASP A 179 16.45 2.26 5.88
N ALA A 180 17.03 1.27 5.18
CA ALA A 180 18.16 1.50 4.29
C ALA A 180 17.73 1.74 2.83
N ALA A 181 16.56 1.20 2.45
CA ALA A 181 16.10 1.20 1.08
C ALA A 181 14.60 1.52 0.98
N ALA A 182 14.11 1.62 -0.25
CA ALA A 182 12.76 2.07 -0.56
C ALA A 182 11.96 0.91 -1.16
N PRO A 183 10.70 0.70 -0.73
CA PRO A 183 9.90 -0.44 -1.16
C PRO A 183 9.69 -0.50 -2.67
N ASP A 184 9.64 -1.72 -3.21
CA ASP A 184 9.15 -1.99 -4.55
C ASP A 184 7.61 -2.09 -4.55
N ILE A 185 6.97 -1.59 -5.61
CA ILE A 185 5.51 -1.57 -5.75
C ILE A 185 5.09 -2.12 -7.11
N GLU A 186 4.22 -3.11 -7.11
CA GLU A 186 3.54 -3.61 -8.29
C GLU A 186 2.06 -3.29 -8.25
N ILE A 187 1.54 -2.69 -9.32
CA ILE A 187 0.15 -2.23 -9.40
C ILE A 187 -0.52 -2.87 -10.61
N TYR A 188 -1.52 -3.69 -10.36
CA TYR A 188 -2.36 -4.37 -11.35
C TYR A 188 -3.79 -3.82 -11.39
N GLY A 189 -4.15 -2.93 -10.45
CA GLY A 189 -5.44 -2.25 -10.36
C GLY A 189 -5.49 -1.38 -9.10
N GLY A 190 -6.66 -0.78 -8.84
CA GLY A 190 -6.88 0.11 -7.70
C GLY A 190 -6.27 1.51 -7.86
N ASP A 191 -6.33 2.28 -6.78
CA ASP A 191 -5.78 3.62 -6.65
C ASP A 191 -4.72 3.62 -5.54
N VAL A 192 -3.45 3.81 -5.91
CA VAL A 192 -2.31 3.74 -4.98
C VAL A 192 -1.70 5.12 -4.78
N THR A 193 -1.58 5.56 -3.53
CA THR A 193 -0.90 6.79 -3.15
C THR A 193 0.35 6.49 -2.34
N THR A 194 1.49 7.07 -2.67
CA THR A 194 2.75 6.89 -1.90
C THR A 194 3.32 8.21 -1.43
N LYS A 195 3.72 8.25 -0.15
CA LYS A 195 4.28 9.42 0.54
C LYS A 195 5.73 9.23 1.01
N CYS A 196 6.35 8.11 0.64
CA CYS A 196 7.72 7.73 0.94
C CYS A 196 8.55 7.62 -0.35
N PRO A 197 9.89 7.57 -0.25
CA PRO A 197 10.71 7.07 -1.34
C PRO A 197 10.23 5.70 -1.83
N VAL A 198 10.36 5.44 -3.13
CA VAL A 198 10.03 4.13 -3.74
C VAL A 198 11.21 3.63 -4.58
N GLY A 199 11.47 2.33 -4.51
CA GLY A 199 12.46 1.66 -5.33
C GLY A 199 11.98 1.61 -6.78
N THR A 200 11.32 0.52 -7.14
CA THR A 200 10.74 0.29 -8.45
C THR A 200 9.22 0.29 -8.37
N VAL A 201 8.56 1.05 -9.25
CA VAL A 201 7.12 0.95 -9.47
C VAL A 201 6.84 0.29 -10.81
N THR A 202 6.20 -0.87 -10.79
CA THR A 202 5.71 -1.56 -12.00
C THR A 202 4.19 -1.47 -12.05
N LYS A 203 3.64 -0.66 -12.95
CA LYS A 203 2.20 -0.41 -13.07
C LYS A 203 1.64 -0.99 -14.38
N ASN A 204 0.87 -2.06 -14.26
CA ASN A 204 0.19 -2.71 -15.38
C ASN A 204 -1.22 -2.13 -15.63
N ALA A 205 -1.91 -1.66 -14.58
CA ALA A 205 -3.18 -0.94 -14.66
C ALA A 205 -3.41 -0.13 -13.36
N GLY A 206 -4.61 0.43 -13.18
CA GLY A 206 -4.92 1.29 -12.02
C GLY A 206 -4.26 2.67 -12.10
N ASN A 207 -4.32 3.40 -10.99
CA ASN A 207 -3.67 4.70 -10.87
C ASN A 207 -2.60 4.69 -9.78
N TRP A 208 -1.58 5.53 -9.99
CA TRP A 208 -0.54 5.76 -8.99
C TRP A 208 -0.36 7.27 -8.78
N THR A 209 -0.49 7.72 -7.54
CA THR A 209 -0.20 9.09 -7.11
C THR A 209 1.03 9.07 -6.21
N HIS A 210 2.10 9.73 -6.63
CA HIS A 210 3.32 9.83 -5.84
C HIS A 210 3.43 11.24 -5.27
N GLU A 211 3.28 11.39 -3.96
CA GLU A 211 3.19 12.70 -3.30
C GLU A 211 4.50 13.16 -2.65
N SER A 212 5.42 12.23 -2.35
CA SER A 212 6.66 12.56 -1.65
C SER A 212 7.70 11.45 -1.84
N GLY A 213 8.98 11.81 -1.71
CA GLY A 213 10.10 10.90 -1.88
C GLY A 213 10.63 10.83 -3.32
N ALA A 214 11.79 10.21 -3.50
CA ALA A 214 12.34 9.91 -4.81
C ALA A 214 11.79 8.57 -5.32
N ALA A 215 11.78 8.39 -6.64
CA ALA A 215 11.46 7.12 -7.29
C ALA A 215 12.67 6.63 -8.10
N THR A 216 13.18 5.44 -7.80
CA THR A 216 14.35 4.93 -8.55
C THR A 216 13.94 4.50 -9.96
N ALA A 217 12.85 3.75 -10.09
CA ALA A 217 12.34 3.30 -11.38
C ALA A 217 10.81 3.35 -11.46
N TYR A 218 10.29 3.65 -12.65
CA TYR A 218 8.86 3.62 -12.98
C TYR A 218 8.62 2.95 -14.33
N TYR A 219 7.72 1.97 -14.38
CA TYR A 219 7.39 1.19 -15.56
C TYR A 219 5.86 1.10 -15.73
N GLY A 220 5.29 1.99 -16.54
CA GLY A 220 3.85 2.10 -16.76
C GLY A 220 3.35 1.46 -18.06
N GLN A 221 2.24 0.73 -17.97
CA GLN A 221 1.55 0.15 -19.14
C GLN A 221 0.10 0.65 -19.32
N ALA A 222 -0.64 1.01 -18.27
CA ALA A 222 -1.99 1.54 -18.42
C ALA A 222 -2.41 2.39 -17.21
N GLY A 223 -3.48 3.17 -17.38
CA GLY A 223 -4.02 4.06 -16.35
C GLY A 223 -3.24 5.36 -16.23
N THR A 224 -3.40 6.07 -15.11
CA THR A 224 -2.76 7.39 -14.93
C THR A 224 -1.76 7.37 -13.78
N THR A 225 -0.63 8.03 -13.97
CA THR A 225 0.37 8.26 -12.92
C THR A 225 0.46 9.74 -12.65
N TYR A 226 0.13 10.15 -11.43
CA TYR A 226 0.22 11.52 -10.94
C TYR A 226 1.51 11.68 -10.15
N TYR A 227 2.55 12.21 -10.79
CA TYR A 227 3.84 12.43 -10.12
C TYR A 227 3.85 13.81 -9.44
N ASN A 228 3.28 13.84 -8.24
CA ASN A 228 3.10 15.02 -7.38
C ASN A 228 4.20 15.17 -6.33
N SER A 229 5.36 14.57 -6.56
CA SER A 229 6.54 14.67 -5.69
C SER A 229 7.56 15.65 -6.26
N SER A 230 8.37 16.26 -5.39
CA SER A 230 9.55 17.01 -5.78
C SER A 230 10.82 16.15 -5.93
N GLY A 231 10.71 14.85 -5.61
CA GLY A 231 11.79 13.90 -5.72
C GLY A 231 12.25 13.63 -7.15
N THR A 232 13.41 12.99 -7.27
CA THR A 232 13.95 12.57 -8.56
C THR A 232 13.31 11.25 -8.99
N LEU A 233 12.81 11.20 -10.22
CA LEU A 233 12.59 9.95 -10.96
C LEU A 233 13.87 9.61 -11.75
N THR A 234 14.57 8.54 -11.38
CA THR A 234 15.84 8.21 -12.05
C THR A 234 15.59 7.58 -13.43
N ASN A 235 14.73 6.56 -13.51
CA ASN A 235 14.38 5.91 -14.77
C ASN A 235 12.87 5.74 -14.89
N GLY A 236 12.27 6.18 -15.99
CA GLY A 236 10.86 6.00 -16.27
C GLY A 236 10.61 5.46 -17.67
N TYR A 237 9.57 4.66 -17.85
CA TYR A 237 8.92 4.54 -19.14
C TYR A 237 7.40 4.43 -19.05
N GLY A 238 6.73 4.95 -20.08
CA GLY A 238 5.29 4.79 -20.32
C GLY A 238 5.01 4.02 -21.62
N SER A 239 3.99 3.17 -21.61
CA SER A 239 3.55 2.35 -22.74
C SER A 239 2.06 2.03 -22.65
N GLY A 240 1.44 1.41 -23.66
CA GLY A 240 0.17 0.66 -23.48
C GLY A 240 -1.10 1.46 -23.08
N ASN A 241 -1.09 2.79 -23.24
CA ASN A 241 -2.07 3.77 -22.74
C ASN A 241 -1.82 4.28 -21.32
N ASP A 242 -0.65 4.06 -20.76
CA ASP A 242 -0.19 4.77 -19.56
C ASP A 242 -0.08 6.28 -19.84
N LEU A 243 -0.62 7.09 -18.92
CA LEU A 243 -0.43 8.54 -18.91
C LEU A 243 0.37 8.93 -17.66
N PHE A 244 1.64 9.27 -17.83
CA PHE A 244 2.43 9.93 -16.78
C PHE A 244 2.18 11.43 -16.84
N THR A 245 1.69 12.00 -15.74
CA THR A 245 1.33 13.41 -15.65
C THR A 245 1.90 14.10 -14.42
N MET A 246 2.22 15.37 -14.61
CA MET A 246 2.65 16.31 -13.57
C MET A 246 1.73 17.54 -13.52
N GLU A 247 0.50 17.44 -14.05
CA GLU A 247 -0.47 18.54 -14.09
C GLU A 247 -0.77 19.13 -12.70
N ASP A 248 -0.84 18.27 -11.69
CA ASP A 248 -1.18 18.64 -10.32
C ASP A 248 0.05 18.92 -9.44
N ASN A 249 1.26 18.76 -9.98
CA ASN A 249 2.51 18.98 -9.23
C ASN A 249 2.84 20.47 -9.12
N ILE A 250 2.89 20.98 -7.90
CA ILE A 250 3.22 22.39 -7.64
C ILE A 250 4.73 22.64 -7.51
N ASP A 251 5.50 21.67 -7.03
CA ASP A 251 6.87 21.83 -6.52
C ASP A 251 7.96 21.60 -7.60
N GLY A 252 7.63 20.91 -8.68
CA GLY A 252 8.58 20.55 -9.74
C GLY A 252 9.46 19.36 -9.36
N ALA A 253 9.93 18.60 -10.35
CA ALA A 253 10.68 17.36 -10.12
C ALA A 253 11.83 17.21 -11.11
N THR A 254 12.78 16.32 -10.81
CA THR A 254 13.82 15.91 -11.77
C THR A 254 13.48 14.55 -12.36
N ILE A 255 13.52 14.43 -13.67
CA ILE A 255 13.38 13.14 -14.37
C ILE A 255 14.65 12.92 -15.18
N SER A 256 15.43 11.93 -14.78
CA SER A 256 16.76 11.75 -15.37
C SER A 256 16.69 11.08 -16.73
N ASN A 257 16.03 9.92 -16.81
CA ASN A 257 15.77 9.19 -18.04
C ASN A 257 14.28 8.90 -18.17
N TYR A 258 13.69 9.21 -19.32
CA TYR A 258 12.31 8.84 -19.58
C TYR A 258 12.14 8.32 -21.01
N GLN A 259 11.51 7.15 -21.14
CA GLN A 259 11.23 6.54 -22.44
C GLN A 259 9.72 6.49 -22.69
N LEU A 260 9.30 6.85 -23.88
CA LEU A 260 7.93 6.60 -24.35
C LEU A 260 7.96 5.50 -25.39
N LYS A 261 7.07 4.53 -25.20
CA LYS A 261 6.75 3.50 -26.18
C LYS A 261 5.35 3.77 -26.72
N ARG A 262 4.98 3.05 -27.78
CA ARG A 262 3.67 3.20 -28.42
C ARG A 262 2.52 3.16 -27.39
N GLY A 263 1.64 4.15 -27.48
CA GLY A 263 0.50 4.36 -26.59
C GLY A 263 0.82 5.07 -25.28
N GLY A 264 2.09 5.22 -24.91
CA GLY A 264 2.49 5.94 -23.70
C GLY A 264 2.24 7.45 -23.82
N GLY A 265 2.00 8.09 -22.68
CA GLY A 265 1.78 9.52 -22.56
C GLY A 265 2.69 10.16 -21.52
N PHE A 266 3.19 11.35 -21.82
CA PHE A 266 3.86 12.23 -20.87
C PHE A 266 3.22 13.63 -20.95
N ARG A 267 2.75 14.14 -19.82
CA ARG A 267 2.07 15.43 -19.73
C ARG A 267 2.62 16.30 -18.60
N ASP A 268 3.19 17.42 -18.99
CA ASP A 268 3.71 18.48 -18.12
C ASP A 268 3.43 19.87 -18.75
N PRO A 269 2.16 20.32 -18.80
CA PRO A 269 1.78 21.57 -19.45
C PRO A 269 2.35 22.81 -18.75
N TYR A 270 2.77 22.66 -17.49
CA TYR A 270 3.28 23.73 -16.64
C TYR A 270 4.80 23.71 -16.47
N LYS A 271 5.52 22.83 -17.20
CA LYS A 271 6.99 22.75 -17.23
C LYS A 271 7.61 22.52 -15.85
N LYS A 272 7.02 21.61 -15.08
CA LYS A 272 7.43 21.20 -13.74
C LYS A 272 8.58 20.21 -13.76
N ALA A 273 8.69 19.41 -14.82
CA ALA A 273 9.77 18.45 -14.98
C ALA A 273 11.06 19.14 -15.46
N THR A 274 12.16 18.89 -14.75
CA THR A 274 13.51 19.03 -15.29
C THR A 274 13.92 17.70 -15.90
N LEU A 275 13.90 17.61 -17.23
CA LEU A 275 14.30 16.43 -17.99
C LEU A 275 15.83 16.46 -18.21
N THR A 276 16.60 15.65 -17.48
CA THR A 276 18.07 15.70 -17.55
C THR A 276 18.61 15.22 -18.90
N ASN A 277 18.10 14.07 -19.38
CA ASN A 277 18.53 13.47 -20.65
C ASN A 277 17.47 13.57 -21.76
N GLY A 278 16.38 14.32 -21.52
CA GLY A 278 15.24 14.41 -22.44
C GLY A 278 14.28 13.24 -22.34
N ILE A 279 13.45 13.07 -23.37
CA ILE A 279 12.51 11.95 -23.53
C ILE A 279 12.90 11.19 -24.80
N ASP A 280 13.11 9.89 -24.66
CA ASP A 280 13.42 8.99 -25.77
C ASP A 280 12.13 8.33 -26.30
N LEU A 281 11.95 8.32 -27.62
CA LEU A 281 10.91 7.52 -28.26
C LEU A 281 11.48 6.15 -28.62
N ASP A 282 11.14 5.12 -27.84
CA ASP A 282 11.65 3.76 -28.05
C ASP A 282 10.69 2.97 -28.96
N ARG A 283 11.17 2.64 -30.18
CA ARG A 283 10.45 1.84 -31.19
C ARG A 283 9.04 2.37 -31.51
N CYS A 284 8.85 3.68 -31.45
CA CYS A 284 7.59 4.35 -31.79
C CYS A 284 7.86 5.67 -32.52
N LYS A 285 6.82 6.24 -33.12
CA LYS A 285 6.85 7.57 -33.71
C LYS A 285 6.26 8.59 -32.76
N ILE A 286 6.46 9.88 -33.04
CA ILE A 286 5.82 10.96 -32.28
C ILE A 286 4.27 10.89 -32.35
N GLU A 287 3.71 10.38 -33.45
CA GLU A 287 2.26 10.18 -33.62
C GLU A 287 1.71 9.00 -32.81
N ASP A 288 2.58 8.12 -32.31
CA ASP A 288 2.21 6.94 -31.53
C ASP A 288 2.11 7.22 -30.02
N VAL A 289 2.42 8.44 -29.57
CA VAL A 289 2.53 8.82 -28.16
C VAL A 289 1.73 10.09 -27.85
N THR A 290 1.39 10.30 -26.58
CA THR A 290 0.87 11.58 -26.10
C THR A 290 2.01 12.40 -25.50
N LEU A 291 2.27 13.58 -26.05
CA LEU A 291 3.26 14.51 -25.55
C LEU A 291 2.62 15.88 -25.36
N ASP A 292 2.58 16.35 -24.11
CA ASP A 292 2.23 17.72 -23.78
C ASP A 292 3.31 18.28 -22.84
N LEU A 293 4.13 19.18 -23.36
CA LEU A 293 5.24 19.81 -22.65
C LEU A 293 4.93 21.30 -22.36
N GLY A 294 3.67 21.71 -22.53
CA GLY A 294 3.24 23.09 -22.46
C GLY A 294 3.59 23.92 -23.71
N ASN A 295 3.42 25.24 -23.59
CA ASN A 295 3.60 26.18 -24.70
C ASN A 295 5.03 26.72 -24.80
N HIS A 296 5.47 27.11 -26.00
CA HIS A 296 6.79 27.71 -26.26
C HIS A 296 7.96 26.78 -25.85
N ILE A 297 7.93 25.54 -26.33
CA ILE A 297 9.00 24.56 -26.19
C ILE A 297 9.67 24.33 -27.54
N THR A 298 11.00 24.20 -27.52
CA THR A 298 11.78 23.71 -28.66
C THR A 298 12.11 22.25 -28.42
N VAL A 299 11.67 21.38 -29.30
CA VAL A 299 12.03 19.95 -29.29
C VAL A 299 13.23 19.76 -30.21
N THR A 300 14.34 19.30 -29.65
CA THR A 300 15.59 19.04 -30.39
C THR A 300 15.83 17.54 -30.40
N PRO A 301 15.89 16.87 -31.56
CA PRO A 301 16.34 15.49 -31.63
C PRO A 301 17.76 15.37 -31.09
N SER A 302 17.99 14.43 -30.17
CA SER A 302 19.35 14.00 -29.83
C SER A 302 19.97 13.22 -31.00
N ALA A 303 21.27 12.95 -30.95
CA ALA A 303 21.98 12.26 -32.03
C ALA A 303 21.26 10.96 -32.43
N VAL A 304 20.85 10.87 -33.70
CA VAL A 304 20.18 9.71 -34.32
C VAL A 304 21.19 8.65 -34.72
#